data_AF-A0A0G0TA22-F1
#
_entry.id   AF-A0A0G0TA22-F1
#
_cell.length_a   1.000
_cell.length_b   1.000
_cell.length_c   1.000
_cell.angle_alpha   90.00
_cell.angle_beta   90.00
_cell.angle_gamma   90.00
#
_symmetry.space_group_name_H-M   'P 1'
#
loop_
_entity.id
_entity.type
_entity.pdbx_description
1 polymer ?
#
loop_
_entity_poly.entity_id
_entity_poly.type
_entity_poly.pdbx_seq_one_letter_code
_entity_poly.pdbx_strand_id
1 'polypeptide(L)'
;MNITESIIYDFEKDARHGIFRYIPTFSKIGDLYRIIKIRDAEVIRDGEEEKFEETKDSEKISFKIGDPDRTITGPHTYRISYVIENGIGSNYASHDEIYWNITGNDWPANIEKATARVITSFDAVHTGSLCFTGYSGEKEQNCTGINGEFDSAVPLTSGEGMTIVEIFPAGTFPKSILSKDPPMSAGQKIGALILKYVGLIYLLLNVLLPGLLILWYQKKKNKKRFGAPSVNFDTPEDLSGKRITPAEAGTIDTARLERDDIVATIFDLAIRRYIRLEEIKTVRKLIPDAKDQKIVKLKDLDEKLNDFEKVLMRRLFVSGDEVKTSSLKKDFYVTFESLEEEMFKDLVKKGYYVKNPKNQRALLAVLGMMALFTGNIILAIVLFWLGKKLIGRTKLGDEVDFRIDGLKLFLKGMDRNYKWQAEKFYTVEQMIPYAVSLGYIEKFMGQMKILKPDYNPTWYSGYLGSFYGSYAGFYSSMSSSVTTSASSSSSGSSGGSSGGGGGGGGGGSW
;
A
#
# COMPACT_ATOMS: atom_id res chain seq x y z
N MET A 1 18.79 -8.58 43.50
CA MET A 1 17.92 -8.01 44.56
C MET A 1 16.55 -8.56 44.30
N ASN A 2 15.91 -9.15 45.31
CA ASN A 2 14.60 -9.76 45.12
C ASN A 2 13.57 -8.77 45.65
N ILE A 3 12.54 -8.46 44.86
CA ILE A 3 11.42 -7.64 45.29
C ILE A 3 10.18 -8.52 45.42
N THR A 4 9.32 -8.20 46.37
CA THR A 4 7.97 -8.74 46.46
C THR A 4 7.06 -7.61 46.90
N GLU A 5 6.19 -7.19 45.99
CA GLU A 5 5.16 -6.18 46.23
C GLU A 5 3.88 -6.90 46.65
N SER A 6 3.15 -6.32 47.60
CA SER A 6 1.83 -6.80 48.02
C SER A 6 0.84 -5.65 47.91
N ILE A 7 0.04 -5.65 46.86
CA ILE A 7 -0.88 -4.58 46.49
C ILE A 7 -2.30 -5.05 46.78
N ILE A 8 -2.93 -4.48 47.80
CA ILE A 8 -4.37 -4.59 47.99
C ILE A 8 -5.00 -3.49 47.12
N TYR A 9 -5.77 -3.88 46.11
CA TYR A 9 -6.40 -2.96 45.17
C TYR A 9 -7.92 -3.17 45.21
N ASP A 10 -8.67 -2.11 45.54
CA ASP A 10 -10.13 -2.13 45.50
C ASP A 10 -10.62 -1.53 44.17
N PHE A 11 -11.38 -2.32 43.42
CA PHE A 11 -12.06 -1.86 42.20
C PHE A 11 -13.45 -1.27 42.48
N GLU A 12 -13.87 -1.19 43.75
CA GLU A 12 -15.20 -0.81 44.23
C GLU A 12 -16.33 -1.56 43.51
N LYS A 13 -16.93 -0.93 42.50
CA LYS A 13 -18.02 -1.43 41.65
C LYS A 13 -17.68 -1.40 40.16
N ASP A 14 -16.49 -0.91 39.81
CA ASP A 14 -15.98 -0.88 38.45
C ASP A 14 -15.57 -2.31 38.05
N ALA A 15 -16.26 -2.87 37.06
CA ALA A 15 -15.90 -4.19 36.52
C ALA A 15 -14.64 -4.07 35.65
N ARG A 16 -13.53 -4.64 36.13
CA ARG A 16 -12.19 -4.54 35.51
C ARG A 16 -11.58 -5.91 35.29
N HIS A 17 -10.70 -6.05 34.32
CA HIS A 17 -10.02 -7.31 34.01
C HIS A 17 -8.85 -7.59 34.96
N GLY A 18 -8.26 -6.53 35.52
CA GLY A 18 -7.19 -6.62 36.52
C GLY A 18 -6.41 -5.30 36.62
N ILE A 19 -5.11 -5.39 36.91
CA ILE A 19 -4.22 -4.23 37.07
C ILE A 19 -3.08 -4.17 36.05
N PHE A 20 -2.58 -2.96 35.79
CA PHE A 20 -1.24 -2.74 35.27
C PHE A 20 -0.27 -2.49 36.44
N ARG A 21 0.95 -3.03 36.35
CA ARG A 21 2.10 -2.59 37.15
C ARG A 21 3.26 -2.25 36.23
N TYR A 22 3.75 -1.02 36.30
CA TYR A 22 4.92 -0.60 35.52
C TYR A 22 6.18 -0.57 36.38
N ILE A 23 7.32 -0.95 35.82
CA ILE A 23 8.61 -0.99 36.51
C ILE A 23 9.73 -0.56 35.55
N PRO A 24 10.35 0.62 35.74
CA PRO A 24 11.38 1.12 34.85
C PRO A 24 12.66 0.30 34.74
N THR A 25 13.26 0.37 33.55
CA THR A 25 14.46 -0.38 33.15
C THR A 25 15.76 0.41 33.38
N PHE A 26 15.70 1.60 33.98
CA PHE A 26 16.87 2.35 34.43
C PHE A 26 16.57 3.30 35.59
N SER A 27 17.63 3.74 36.28
CA SER A 27 17.61 4.91 37.17
C SER A 27 18.81 5.84 36.87
N LYS A 28 18.71 7.12 37.25
CA LYS A 28 19.75 8.14 37.01
C LYS A 28 20.59 8.36 38.27
N ILE A 29 21.91 8.40 38.11
CA ILE A 29 22.89 8.57 39.20
C ILE A 29 23.95 9.59 38.73
N GLY A 30 23.85 10.82 39.23
CA GLY A 30 24.58 11.95 38.64
C GLY A 30 24.20 12.11 37.16
N ASP A 31 25.19 12.23 36.27
CA ASP A 31 24.99 12.30 34.82
C ASP A 31 25.01 10.92 34.13
N LEU A 32 24.91 9.82 34.88
CA LEU A 32 24.97 8.45 34.37
C LEU A 32 23.66 7.69 34.59
N TYR A 33 23.46 6.61 33.82
CA TYR A 33 22.29 5.74 33.87
C TYR A 33 22.67 4.35 34.39
N ARG A 34 22.08 3.93 35.51
CA ARG A 34 22.13 2.56 36.02
C ARG A 34 21.08 1.75 35.24
N ILE A 35 21.51 0.88 34.34
CA ILE A 35 20.61 0.06 33.52
C ILE A 35 20.16 -1.16 34.32
N ILE A 36 18.86 -1.30 34.53
CA ILE A 36 18.22 -2.31 35.38
C ILE A 36 17.68 -3.44 34.48
N LYS A 37 17.80 -4.69 34.94
CA LYS A 37 17.10 -5.82 34.33
C LYS A 37 16.20 -6.46 35.37
N ILE A 38 14.99 -6.79 34.94
CA ILE A 38 14.04 -7.62 35.67
C ILE A 38 14.06 -9.01 35.03
N ARG A 39 13.91 -10.04 35.87
CA ARG A 39 13.73 -11.44 35.50
C ARG A 39 12.79 -12.12 36.49
N ASP A 40 12.41 -13.35 36.17
CA ASP A 40 11.84 -14.31 37.12
C ASP A 40 10.62 -13.72 37.85
N ALA A 41 9.71 -13.13 37.06
CA ALA A 41 8.52 -12.45 37.54
C ALA A 41 7.36 -13.44 37.71
N GLU A 42 6.73 -13.42 38.88
CA GLU A 42 5.61 -14.26 39.29
C GLU A 42 4.51 -13.38 39.87
N VAL A 43 3.24 -13.72 39.60
CA VAL A 43 2.08 -12.99 40.12
C VAL A 43 1.07 -13.97 40.73
N ILE A 44 0.60 -13.63 41.92
CA ILE A 44 -0.45 -14.34 42.65
C ILE A 44 -1.56 -13.34 42.95
N ARG A 45 -2.82 -13.69 42.69
CA ARG A 45 -3.99 -12.91 43.11
C ARG A 45 -4.84 -13.76 44.06
N ASP A 46 -5.16 -13.20 45.23
CA ASP A 46 -6.00 -13.79 46.28
C ASP A 46 -5.54 -15.17 46.81
N GLY A 47 -4.29 -15.56 46.50
CA GLY A 47 -3.69 -16.84 46.87
C GLY A 47 -3.52 -17.83 45.71
N GLU A 48 -4.10 -17.56 44.54
CA GLU A 48 -3.95 -18.38 43.33
C GLU A 48 -2.99 -17.72 42.31
N GLU A 49 -2.35 -18.53 41.46
CA GLU A 49 -1.47 -18.04 40.38
C GLU A 49 -2.29 -17.24 39.34
N GLU A 50 -1.85 -16.01 39.05
CA GLU A 50 -2.56 -15.10 38.14
C GLU A 50 -1.74 -14.83 36.87
N LYS A 51 -2.42 -14.78 35.73
CA LYS A 51 -1.80 -14.56 34.43
C LYS A 51 -1.44 -13.11 34.24
N PHE A 52 -0.33 -12.88 33.54
CA PHE A 52 0.08 -11.56 33.11
C PHE A 52 0.78 -11.59 31.75
N GLU A 53 0.75 -10.45 31.07
CA GLU A 53 1.49 -10.17 29.84
C GLU A 53 2.63 -9.20 30.16
N GLU A 54 3.89 -9.59 29.93
CA GLU A 54 5.04 -8.67 29.99
C GLU A 54 5.19 -7.96 28.64
N THR A 55 5.15 -6.63 28.67
CA THR A 55 5.61 -5.78 27.56
C THR A 55 6.75 -4.87 28.02
N LYS A 56 7.66 -4.52 27.10
CA LYS A 56 8.92 -3.85 27.46
C LYS A 56 9.37 -2.88 26.37
N ASP A 57 9.65 -1.66 26.78
CA ASP A 57 10.23 -0.62 25.93
C ASP A 57 11.63 -0.20 26.41
N SER A 58 12.09 0.99 26.00
CA SER A 58 13.37 1.57 26.42
C SER A 58 13.39 2.01 27.88
N GLU A 59 12.26 2.41 28.43
CA GLU A 59 12.13 3.15 29.68
C GLU A 59 11.50 2.30 30.78
N LYS A 60 10.49 1.47 30.46
CA LYS A 60 9.85 0.58 31.42
C LYS A 60 9.43 -0.80 30.89
N ILE A 61 9.27 -1.70 31.84
CA ILE A 61 8.49 -2.93 31.72
C ILE A 61 7.08 -2.64 32.21
N SER A 62 6.08 -3.21 31.56
CA SER A 62 4.68 -3.21 31.96
C SER A 62 4.21 -4.64 32.12
N PHE A 63 3.77 -4.99 33.33
CA PHE A 63 3.01 -6.20 33.58
C PHE A 63 1.53 -5.86 33.52
N LYS A 64 0.82 -6.41 32.53
CA LYS A 64 -0.64 -6.36 32.43
C LYS A 64 -1.19 -7.64 33.04
N ILE A 65 -1.76 -7.53 34.24
CA ILE A 65 -2.14 -8.65 35.12
C ILE A 65 -3.66 -8.81 35.06
N GLY A 66 -4.15 -10.05 34.90
CA GLY A 66 -5.57 -10.40 34.85
C GLY A 66 -6.03 -11.06 33.54
N ASP A 67 -7.32 -11.38 33.46
CA ASP A 67 -7.91 -12.20 32.39
C ASP A 67 -8.70 -11.32 31.39
N PRO A 68 -8.34 -11.27 30.10
CA PRO A 68 -9.05 -10.45 29.12
C PRO A 68 -10.49 -10.92 28.82
N ASP A 69 -10.85 -12.15 29.20
CA ASP A 69 -12.20 -12.71 28.97
C ASP A 69 -13.10 -12.62 30.23
N ARG A 70 -12.60 -12.07 31.35
CA ARG A 70 -13.33 -11.98 32.64
C ARG A 70 -13.12 -10.65 33.34
N THR A 71 -14.09 -10.24 34.16
CA THR A 71 -13.95 -9.07 35.04
C THR A 71 -14.19 -9.40 36.50
N ILE A 72 -13.62 -8.56 37.37
CA ILE A 72 -13.63 -8.60 38.83
C ILE A 72 -14.01 -7.21 39.38
N THR A 73 -14.43 -7.17 40.65
CA THR A 73 -14.95 -5.98 41.35
C THR A 73 -14.68 -6.09 42.85
N GLY A 74 -14.46 -4.97 43.55
CA GLY A 74 -14.15 -4.98 44.98
C GLY A 74 -12.67 -5.21 45.30
N PRO A 75 -12.31 -5.52 46.56
CA PRO A 75 -10.92 -5.65 47.00
C PRO A 75 -10.29 -6.99 46.60
N HIS A 76 -9.15 -6.92 45.91
CA HIS A 76 -8.31 -8.06 45.53
C HIS A 76 -6.86 -7.84 45.97
N THR A 77 -6.16 -8.91 46.36
CA THR A 77 -4.76 -8.86 46.83
C THR A 77 -3.82 -9.46 45.80
N TYR A 78 -2.99 -8.62 45.20
CA TYR A 78 -1.95 -9.01 44.25
C TYR A 78 -0.59 -9.11 44.96
N ARG A 79 0.10 -10.25 44.84
CA ARG A 79 1.51 -10.38 45.20
C ARG A 79 2.35 -10.53 43.93
N ILE A 80 3.25 -9.57 43.70
CA ILE A 80 4.13 -9.54 42.53
C ILE A 80 5.57 -9.74 43.01
N SER A 81 6.18 -10.87 42.67
CA SER A 81 7.54 -11.25 43.07
C SER A 81 8.45 -11.28 41.84
N TYR A 82 9.64 -10.67 41.92
CA TYR A 82 10.56 -10.60 40.77
C TYR A 82 12.02 -10.30 41.17
N VAL A 83 12.96 -10.67 40.30
CA VAL A 83 14.41 -10.48 40.51
C VAL A 83 14.91 -9.26 39.74
N ILE A 84 15.54 -8.33 40.45
CA ILE A 84 16.21 -7.14 39.90
C ILE A 84 17.73 -7.35 39.88
N GLU A 85 18.32 -7.32 38.69
CA GLU A 85 19.76 -7.21 38.47
C GLU A 85 20.17 -5.73 38.34
N ASN A 86 21.34 -5.39 38.87
CA ASN A 86 21.96 -4.06 38.75
C ASN A 86 21.12 -2.88 39.31
N GLY A 87 20.08 -3.14 40.11
CA GLY A 87 19.23 -2.10 40.73
C GLY A 87 19.90 -1.32 41.87
N ILE A 88 20.82 -1.97 42.60
CA ILE A 88 21.60 -1.40 43.71
C ILE A 88 23.11 -1.51 43.42
N GLY A 89 23.95 -0.78 44.16
CA GLY A 89 25.39 -0.99 44.15
C GLY A 89 26.24 0.19 44.61
N SER A 90 27.46 -0.11 45.08
CA SER A 90 28.42 0.85 45.62
C SER A 90 28.95 1.80 44.54
N ASN A 91 28.44 3.03 44.54
CA ASN A 91 28.78 4.07 43.56
C ASN A 91 29.36 5.34 44.20
N TYR A 92 29.10 5.60 45.48
CA TYR A 92 29.62 6.75 46.22
C TYR A 92 30.89 6.39 47.00
N ALA A 93 31.67 7.40 47.38
CA ALA A 93 32.96 7.19 48.05
C ALA A 93 32.86 7.06 49.58
N SER A 94 31.75 7.47 50.19
CA SER A 94 31.57 7.57 51.64
C SER A 94 30.53 6.63 52.24
N HIS A 95 29.61 6.12 51.42
CA HIS A 95 28.50 5.26 51.82
C HIS A 95 28.03 4.44 50.61
N ASP A 96 27.23 3.42 50.88
CA ASP A 96 26.37 2.78 49.89
C ASP A 96 24.91 3.15 50.20
N GLU A 97 24.03 3.17 49.19
CA GLU A 97 22.60 3.45 49.39
C GLU A 97 21.70 2.54 48.53
N ILE A 98 20.53 2.21 49.09
CA ILE A 98 19.37 1.70 48.37
C ILE A 98 18.37 2.85 48.23
N TYR A 99 18.57 3.68 47.20
CA TYR A 99 17.59 4.66 46.74
C TYR A 99 16.56 3.94 45.86
N TRP A 100 15.28 3.88 46.29
CA TRP A 100 14.24 3.14 45.56
C TRP A 100 12.84 3.75 45.70
N ASN A 101 12.17 3.95 44.56
CA ASN A 101 10.75 4.32 44.50
C ASN A 101 9.90 3.08 44.76
N ILE A 102 9.15 3.07 45.87
CA ILE A 102 8.34 1.93 46.32
C ILE A 102 7.05 1.84 45.49
N THR A 103 6.17 2.84 45.63
CA THR A 103 4.87 2.85 44.94
C THR A 103 5.02 3.27 43.49
N GLY A 104 5.77 4.34 43.25
CA GLY A 104 5.74 5.12 42.02
C GLY A 104 4.70 6.21 41.99
N ASN A 105 4.76 7.02 40.93
CA ASN A 105 3.90 8.18 40.70
C ASN A 105 2.81 7.94 39.64
N ASP A 106 2.96 7.00 38.70
CA ASP A 106 1.95 6.78 37.64
C ASP A 106 0.65 6.06 38.15
N TRP A 107 0.39 5.97 39.46
CA TRP A 107 -0.87 5.41 39.99
C TRP A 107 -2.01 6.45 39.91
N PRO A 108 -3.13 6.15 39.23
CA PRO A 108 -4.31 7.02 39.18
C PRO A 108 -5.27 6.82 40.36
N ALA A 109 -5.03 5.80 41.19
CA ALA A 109 -5.76 5.53 42.42
C ALA A 109 -5.00 6.12 43.62
N ASN A 110 -5.72 6.62 44.62
CA ASN A 110 -5.12 7.02 45.89
C ASN A 110 -4.62 5.77 46.64
N ILE A 111 -3.48 5.89 47.32
CA ILE A 111 -2.89 4.82 48.13
C ILE A 111 -3.11 5.18 49.60
N GLU A 112 -4.07 4.52 50.26
CA GLU A 112 -4.43 4.82 51.65
C GLU A 112 -3.25 4.69 52.62
N LYS A 113 -2.39 3.68 52.40
CA LYS A 113 -1.11 3.52 53.10
C LYS A 113 -0.10 2.78 52.24
N ALA A 114 1.15 3.23 52.28
CA ALA A 114 2.31 2.52 51.74
C ALA A 114 3.25 2.09 52.88
N THR A 115 3.86 0.91 52.74
CA THR A 115 4.93 0.43 53.63
C THR A 115 6.05 -0.21 52.82
N ALA A 116 7.25 -0.26 53.39
CA ALA A 116 8.38 -1.00 52.83
C ALA A 116 9.26 -1.60 53.93
N ARG A 117 9.91 -2.72 53.62
CA ARG A 117 10.93 -3.33 54.49
C ARG A 117 12.14 -3.74 53.66
N VAL A 118 13.30 -3.20 54.01
CA VAL A 118 14.61 -3.59 53.47
C VAL A 118 15.16 -4.74 54.32
N ILE A 119 15.38 -5.90 53.70
CA ILE A 119 15.94 -7.08 54.37
C ILE A 119 17.23 -7.50 53.64
N THR A 120 18.34 -7.59 54.36
CA THR A 120 19.60 -8.16 53.87
C THR A 120 19.71 -9.64 54.28
N SER A 121 20.28 -10.48 53.42
CA SER A 121 20.56 -11.89 53.72
C SER A 121 21.85 -12.10 54.52
N PHE A 122 22.27 -11.06 55.24
CA PHE A 122 23.53 -10.93 55.99
C PHE A 122 23.38 -9.77 56.98
N ASP A 123 24.18 -9.76 58.04
CA ASP A 123 24.13 -8.73 59.09
C ASP A 123 24.70 -7.39 58.59
N ALA A 124 23.85 -6.58 57.96
CA ALA A 124 24.21 -5.26 57.46
C ALA A 124 24.09 -4.20 58.57
N VAL A 125 25.05 -3.27 58.63
CA VAL A 125 24.95 -2.11 59.52
C VAL A 125 24.18 -1.01 58.80
N HIS A 126 22.95 -0.78 59.25
CA HIS A 126 22.13 0.35 58.82
C HIS A 126 22.68 1.64 59.45
N THR A 127 23.10 2.62 58.63
CA THR A 127 23.68 3.89 59.10
C THR A 127 22.76 5.10 58.92
N GLY A 128 21.62 4.93 58.25
CA GLY A 128 20.55 5.92 58.21
C GLY A 128 19.40 5.53 57.30
N SER A 129 18.18 5.81 57.73
CA SER A 129 16.94 5.62 56.97
C SER A 129 16.35 6.99 56.62
N LEU A 130 16.09 7.25 55.35
CA LEU A 130 15.37 8.43 54.86
C LEU A 130 14.21 7.98 53.97
N CYS A 131 13.14 8.77 53.94
CA CYS A 131 12.03 8.57 53.01
C CYS A 131 11.56 9.92 52.46
N PHE A 132 10.88 9.86 51.31
CA PHE A 132 10.31 11.00 50.62
C PHE A 132 8.90 10.65 50.11
N THR A 133 8.02 11.64 50.11
CA THR A 133 6.63 11.57 49.64
C THR A 133 6.31 12.75 48.72
N GLY A 134 5.33 12.57 47.83
CA GLY A 134 4.79 13.61 46.96
C GLY A 134 4.90 13.28 45.47
N TYR A 135 4.74 14.30 44.62
CA TYR A 135 4.83 14.18 43.16
C TYR A 135 6.29 14.02 42.68
N SER A 136 6.46 13.61 41.42
CA SER A 136 7.77 13.35 40.81
C SER A 136 8.72 14.57 40.87
N GLY A 137 9.71 14.50 41.75
CA GLY A 137 10.73 15.53 41.97
C GLY A 137 10.61 16.30 43.30
N GLU A 138 9.50 16.11 44.03
CA GLU A 138 9.29 16.66 45.37
C GLU A 138 10.09 15.90 46.44
N LYS A 139 10.14 16.47 47.64
CA LYS A 139 11.00 16.02 48.75
C LYS A 139 10.35 16.19 50.11
N GLU A 140 9.02 16.14 50.18
CA GLU A 140 8.35 16.10 51.48
C GLU A 140 8.68 14.80 52.20
N GLN A 141 8.54 14.77 53.53
CA GLN A 141 8.92 13.62 54.35
C GLN A 141 7.75 13.20 55.24
N ASN A 142 6.56 13.04 54.64
CA ASN A 142 5.32 12.68 55.34
C ASN A 142 5.25 11.15 55.55
N CYS A 143 6.33 10.61 56.12
CA CYS A 143 6.64 9.21 56.25
C CYS A 143 7.64 8.99 57.40
N THR A 144 7.74 7.77 57.92
CA THR A 144 8.73 7.39 58.94
C THR A 144 9.57 6.24 58.44
N GLY A 145 10.89 6.30 58.65
CA GLY A 145 11.84 5.25 58.31
C GLY A 145 12.82 4.99 59.44
N ILE A 146 12.94 3.74 59.90
CA ILE A 146 13.84 3.32 60.98
C ILE A 146 14.37 1.91 60.67
N ASN A 147 15.70 1.75 60.60
CA ASN A 147 16.40 0.47 60.44
C ASN A 147 15.86 -0.38 59.26
N GLY A 148 15.58 0.25 58.12
CA GLY A 148 15.03 -0.42 56.94
C GLY A 148 13.52 -0.69 56.96
N GLU A 149 12.79 -0.39 58.04
CA GLU A 149 11.32 -0.40 58.05
C GLU A 149 10.76 1.00 57.76
N PHE A 150 9.75 1.08 56.90
CA PHE A 150 9.18 2.34 56.42
C PHE A 150 7.65 2.32 56.33
N ASP A 151 7.03 3.44 56.69
CA ASP A 151 5.58 3.68 56.64
C ASP A 151 5.29 5.09 56.08
N SER A 152 4.27 5.22 55.23
CA SER A 152 3.67 6.53 54.95
C SER A 152 2.86 7.02 56.16
N ALA A 153 3.06 8.29 56.55
CA ALA A 153 2.35 8.90 57.68
C ALA A 153 0.99 9.49 57.27
N VAL A 154 0.78 9.67 55.95
CA VAL A 154 -0.46 10.10 55.31
C VAL A 154 -0.78 9.19 54.11
N PRO A 155 -2.04 9.16 53.63
CA PRO A 155 -2.38 8.64 52.31
C PRO A 155 -1.66 9.41 51.20
N LEU A 156 -1.35 8.73 50.10
CA LEU A 156 -0.82 9.33 48.87
C LEU A 156 -1.96 9.53 47.88
N THR A 157 -2.10 10.71 47.30
CA THR A 157 -3.11 10.99 46.27
C THR A 157 -2.65 10.56 44.88
N SER A 158 -3.59 10.43 43.92
CA SER A 158 -3.30 10.11 42.51
C SER A 158 -2.17 10.98 41.93
N GLY A 159 -1.04 10.37 41.60
CA GLY A 159 0.17 11.06 41.11
C GLY A 159 1.31 11.18 42.12
N GLU A 160 1.03 11.00 43.42
CA GLU A 160 2.02 10.99 44.48
C GLU A 160 2.62 9.58 44.68
N GLY A 161 3.83 9.52 45.23
CA GLY A 161 4.51 8.27 45.52
C GLY A 161 5.36 8.33 46.79
N MET A 162 5.80 7.16 47.24
CA MET A 162 6.78 7.00 48.31
C MET A 162 8.10 6.45 47.77
N THR A 163 9.20 7.10 48.15
CA THR A 163 10.58 6.70 47.84
C THR A 163 11.36 6.56 49.15
N ILE A 164 12.20 5.52 49.25
CA ILE A 164 13.07 5.29 50.40
C ILE A 164 14.54 5.44 50.01
N VAL A 165 15.38 5.79 50.98
CA VAL A 165 16.84 5.74 50.90
C VAL A 165 17.36 5.10 52.18
N GLU A 166 17.81 3.85 52.07
CA GLU A 166 18.48 3.16 53.17
C GLU A 166 19.99 3.20 52.96
N ILE A 167 20.72 3.71 53.96
CA ILE A 167 22.15 4.05 53.88
C ILE A 167 22.97 3.01 54.67
N PHE A 168 24.08 2.59 54.06
CA PHE A 168 25.00 1.58 54.58
C PHE A 168 26.46 2.08 54.47
N PRO A 169 27.43 1.47 55.17
CA PRO A 169 28.85 1.71 54.95
C PRO A 169 29.27 1.46 53.49
N ALA A 170 30.27 2.21 53.01
CA ALA A 170 30.77 2.06 51.64
C ALA A 170 31.34 0.66 51.39
N GLY A 171 30.92 0.01 50.30
CA GLY A 171 31.35 -1.34 49.94
C GLY A 171 30.53 -2.48 50.58
N THR A 172 29.36 -2.16 51.15
CA THR A 172 28.35 -3.15 51.57
C THR A 172 27.78 -3.93 50.37
N PHE A 173 27.71 -3.29 49.19
CA PHE A 173 27.22 -3.89 47.94
C PHE A 173 28.29 -3.89 46.83
N PRO A 174 28.22 -4.82 45.86
CA PRO A 174 29.04 -4.74 44.66
C PRO A 174 28.77 -3.45 43.87
N LYS A 175 29.74 -2.99 43.08
CA LYS A 175 29.58 -1.79 42.24
C LYS A 175 28.55 -2.03 41.12
N SER A 176 27.70 -1.06 40.85
CA SER A 176 26.72 -1.15 39.76
C SER A 176 27.33 -0.75 38.40
N ILE A 177 26.82 -1.33 37.31
CA ILE A 177 27.20 -0.99 35.94
C ILE A 177 26.44 0.27 35.52
N LEU A 178 27.19 1.30 35.12
CA LEU A 178 26.66 2.61 34.70
C LEU A 178 26.96 2.87 33.22
N SER A 179 26.00 3.47 32.52
CA SER A 179 26.09 3.93 31.14
C SER A 179 26.12 5.47 31.06
N LYS A 180 26.76 6.03 30.04
CA LYS A 180 26.63 7.46 29.69
C LYS A 180 25.36 7.73 28.88
N ASP A 181 25.01 6.81 27.98
CA ASP A 181 23.83 6.92 27.13
C ASP A 181 22.63 6.23 27.80
N PRO A 182 21.41 6.79 27.72
CA PRO A 182 20.21 6.11 28.16
C PRO A 182 19.90 4.90 27.26
N PRO A 183 19.09 3.94 27.75
CA PRO A 183 18.69 2.78 26.96
C PRO A 183 17.81 3.19 25.76
N MET A 184 18.38 3.15 24.54
CA MET A 184 17.61 3.44 23.32
C MET A 184 16.88 2.22 22.74
N SER A 185 15.64 2.43 22.32
CA SER A 185 14.85 1.45 21.56
C SER A 185 15.44 1.17 20.17
N ALA A 186 15.01 0.09 19.52
CA ALA A 186 15.46 -0.25 18.16
C ALA A 186 15.11 0.86 17.15
N GLY A 187 13.92 1.45 17.26
CA GLY A 187 13.48 2.58 16.42
C GLY A 187 14.34 3.83 16.62
N GLN A 188 14.65 4.19 17.88
CA GLN A 188 15.54 5.32 18.18
C GLN A 188 16.95 5.11 17.61
N LYS A 189 17.52 3.90 17.74
CA LYS A 189 18.83 3.54 17.15
C LYS A 189 18.85 3.67 15.62
N ILE A 190 17.79 3.21 14.96
CA ILE A 190 17.64 3.37 13.50
C ILE A 190 17.48 4.84 13.11
N GLY A 191 16.66 5.61 13.83
CA GLY A 191 16.46 7.04 13.60
C GLY A 191 17.75 7.85 13.76
N ALA A 192 18.53 7.60 14.82
CA ALA A 192 19.84 8.22 15.04
C ALA A 192 20.84 7.88 13.92
N LEU A 193 20.83 6.64 13.41
CA LEU A 193 21.69 6.23 12.31
C LEU A 193 21.27 6.88 10.98
N ILE A 194 19.97 6.99 10.70
CA ILE A 194 19.44 7.72 9.53
C ILE A 194 19.85 9.20 9.62
N LEU A 195 19.67 9.84 10.77
CA LEU A 195 20.03 11.25 10.99
C LEU A 195 21.55 11.49 10.79
N LYS A 196 22.39 10.61 11.36
CA LYS A 196 23.85 10.65 11.20
C LYS A 196 24.30 10.59 9.73
N TYR A 197 23.56 9.89 8.87
CA TYR A 197 23.92 9.69 7.46
C TYR A 197 22.97 10.41 6.47
N VAL A 198 22.11 11.32 6.95
CA VAL A 198 21.05 11.95 6.15
C VAL A 198 21.57 12.65 4.89
N GLY A 199 22.74 13.29 4.97
CA GLY A 199 23.39 13.92 3.81
C GLY A 199 23.87 12.92 2.74
N LEU A 200 24.37 11.75 3.14
CA LEU A 200 24.74 10.67 2.23
C LEU A 200 23.51 10.01 1.60
N ILE A 201 22.44 9.82 2.38
CA ILE A 201 21.16 9.31 1.90
C ILE A 201 20.55 10.28 0.88
N TYR A 202 20.57 11.59 1.16
CA TYR A 202 20.08 12.61 0.23
C TYR A 202 20.89 12.67 -1.07
N LEU A 203 22.22 12.56 -0.99
CA LEU A 203 23.11 12.49 -2.16
C LEU A 203 22.86 11.21 -2.99
N LEU A 204 22.69 10.07 -2.32
CA LEU A 204 22.36 8.79 -2.95
C LEU A 204 21.02 8.89 -3.70
N LEU A 205 19.98 9.45 -3.08
CA LEU A 205 18.64 9.55 -3.65
C LEU A 205 18.50 10.63 -4.73
N ASN A 206 19.23 11.75 -4.66
CA ASN A 206 19.07 12.86 -5.62
C ASN A 206 20.15 12.95 -6.70
N VAL A 207 21.31 12.30 -6.54
CA VAL A 207 22.41 12.35 -7.52
C VAL A 207 22.70 10.97 -8.10
N LEU A 208 23.03 10.00 -7.25
CA LEU A 208 23.49 8.69 -7.71
C LEU A 208 22.36 7.84 -8.30
N LEU A 209 21.26 7.66 -7.56
CA LEU A 209 20.12 6.85 -8.01
C LEU A 209 19.44 7.43 -9.27
N PRO A 210 19.16 8.74 -9.40
CA PRO A 210 18.56 9.29 -10.61
C PRO A 210 19.51 9.18 -11.82
N GLY A 211 20.81 9.40 -11.62
CA GLY A 211 21.83 9.18 -12.66
C GLY A 211 21.88 7.72 -13.12
N LEU A 212 21.89 6.76 -12.19
CA LEU A 212 21.86 5.32 -12.49
C LEU A 212 20.57 4.92 -13.21
N LEU A 213 19.42 5.47 -12.82
CA LEU A 213 18.13 5.23 -13.48
C LEU A 213 18.11 5.76 -14.92
N ILE A 214 18.65 6.96 -15.16
CA ILE A 214 18.81 7.53 -16.51
C ILE A 214 19.75 6.66 -17.35
N LEU A 215 20.93 6.28 -16.83
CA LEU A 215 21.90 5.45 -17.54
C LEU A 215 21.36 4.04 -17.85
N TRP A 216 20.64 3.43 -16.90
CA TRP A 216 19.95 2.16 -17.08
C TRP A 216 18.90 2.25 -18.21
N TYR A 217 18.07 3.30 -18.20
CA TYR A 217 17.07 3.52 -19.23
C TYR A 217 17.75 3.76 -20.59
N GLN A 218 18.76 4.62 -20.68
CA GLN A 218 19.51 4.85 -21.93
C GLN A 218 20.10 3.55 -22.50
N LYS A 219 20.73 2.71 -21.66
CA LYS A 219 21.29 1.42 -22.09
C LYS A 219 20.21 0.42 -22.53
N LYS A 220 19.04 0.36 -21.86
CA LYS A 220 17.97 -0.60 -22.19
C LYS A 220 16.95 -0.11 -23.23
N LYS A 221 16.85 1.20 -23.48
CA LYS A 221 15.95 1.81 -24.49
C LYS A 221 16.48 1.69 -25.93
N ASN A 222 17.62 1.02 -26.12
CA ASN A 222 18.05 0.56 -27.44
C ASN A 222 17.16 -0.59 -27.92
N LYS A 223 16.00 -0.24 -28.51
CA LYS A 223 15.30 -1.10 -29.46
C LYS A 223 16.30 -1.64 -30.49
N LYS A 224 16.10 -2.86 -31.00
CA LYS A 224 16.76 -3.26 -32.27
C LYS A 224 16.43 -2.17 -33.31
N ARG A 225 17.44 -1.66 -34.02
CA ARG A 225 17.19 -0.79 -35.18
C ARG A 225 16.76 -1.67 -36.35
N PHE A 226 15.47 -1.91 -36.47
CA PHE A 226 14.90 -2.69 -37.58
C PHE A 226 14.99 -1.99 -38.95
N GLY A 227 15.37 -0.71 -38.97
CA GLY A 227 15.52 0.10 -40.18
C GLY A 227 14.34 1.05 -40.37
N ALA A 228 14.03 1.38 -41.62
CA ALA A 228 12.73 1.94 -41.99
C ALA A 228 11.77 0.77 -42.30
N PRO A 229 10.51 0.80 -41.83
CA PRO A 229 9.55 -0.26 -42.11
C PRO A 229 9.23 -0.33 -43.61
N SER A 230 9.16 -1.55 -44.14
CA SER A 230 8.68 -1.82 -45.49
C SER A 230 7.15 -1.89 -45.50
N VAL A 231 6.52 -1.47 -46.61
CA VAL A 231 5.07 -1.60 -46.80
C VAL A 231 4.65 -3.08 -46.70
N ASN A 232 3.76 -3.40 -45.75
CA ASN A 232 3.17 -4.73 -45.60
C ASN A 232 1.76 -4.76 -46.22
N PHE A 233 1.48 -5.78 -47.01
CA PHE A 233 0.24 -5.95 -47.79
C PHE A 233 -0.70 -7.02 -47.20
N ASP A 234 -0.29 -7.71 -46.14
CA ASP A 234 -1.06 -8.75 -45.47
C ASP A 234 -1.37 -8.35 -44.01
N THR A 235 -2.28 -9.07 -43.35
CA THR A 235 -2.61 -8.82 -41.94
C THR A 235 -1.39 -9.05 -41.03
N PRO A 236 -1.26 -8.33 -39.90
CA PRO A 236 -0.07 -8.43 -39.07
C PRO A 236 -0.05 -9.76 -38.32
N GLU A 237 1.09 -10.43 -38.35
CA GLU A 237 1.37 -11.71 -37.68
C GLU A 237 2.63 -11.60 -36.81
N ASP A 238 2.74 -12.47 -35.81
CA ASP A 238 3.92 -12.61 -34.95
C ASP A 238 5.03 -13.50 -35.57
N LEU A 239 6.08 -13.79 -34.81
CA LEU A 239 7.19 -14.64 -35.27
C LEU A 239 6.82 -16.12 -35.44
N SER A 240 5.65 -16.55 -34.97
CA SER A 240 5.12 -17.92 -35.14
C SER A 240 4.09 -18.04 -36.27
N GLY A 241 3.82 -16.95 -37.01
CA GLY A 241 2.74 -16.90 -38.01
C GLY A 241 1.35 -16.78 -37.40
N LYS A 242 1.25 -16.37 -36.12
CA LYS A 242 -0.04 -16.16 -35.45
C LYS A 242 -0.53 -14.74 -35.69
N ARG A 243 -1.76 -14.63 -36.21
CA ARG A 243 -2.47 -13.36 -36.41
C ARG A 243 -2.49 -12.50 -35.13
N ILE A 244 -2.05 -11.26 -35.25
CA ILE A 244 -2.30 -10.18 -34.30
C ILE A 244 -3.70 -9.62 -34.57
N THR A 245 -4.58 -9.60 -33.56
CA THR A 245 -5.93 -9.03 -33.73
C THR A 245 -5.89 -7.50 -33.89
N PRO A 246 -6.93 -6.86 -34.44
CA PRO A 246 -6.92 -5.41 -34.67
C PRO A 246 -6.72 -4.57 -33.40
N ALA A 247 -7.34 -4.97 -32.28
CA ALA A 247 -7.13 -4.31 -30.99
C ALA A 247 -5.72 -4.58 -30.41
N GLU A 248 -5.18 -5.79 -30.56
CA GLU A 248 -3.79 -6.04 -30.19
C GLU A 248 -2.83 -5.12 -30.98
N ALA A 249 -3.10 -4.88 -32.27
CA ALA A 249 -2.27 -4.01 -33.10
C ALA A 249 -2.28 -2.54 -32.63
N GLY A 250 -3.45 -1.96 -32.39
CA GLY A 250 -3.56 -0.57 -31.90
C GLY A 250 -3.12 -0.40 -30.45
N THR A 251 -3.37 -1.38 -29.58
CA THR A 251 -2.86 -1.37 -28.19
C THR A 251 -1.35 -1.56 -28.13
N ILE A 252 -0.74 -2.35 -29.03
CA ILE A 252 0.74 -2.43 -29.15
C ILE A 252 1.30 -1.08 -29.59
N ASP A 253 0.76 -0.48 -30.65
CA ASP A 253 1.20 0.81 -31.21
C ASP A 253 1.13 1.95 -30.19
N THR A 254 -0.03 2.14 -29.55
CA THR A 254 -0.33 3.27 -28.65
C THR A 254 0.10 3.03 -27.20
N ALA A 255 0.34 1.77 -26.81
CA ALA A 255 0.63 1.31 -25.45
C ALA A 255 -0.44 1.64 -24.39
N ARG A 256 -1.70 1.61 -24.81
CA ARG A 256 -2.94 1.64 -24.01
C ARG A 256 -4.05 0.97 -24.82
N LEU A 257 -5.11 0.48 -24.18
CA LEU A 257 -6.33 0.17 -24.96
C LEU A 257 -6.97 1.50 -25.37
N GLU A 258 -7.33 1.65 -26.65
CA GLU A 258 -8.09 2.81 -27.13
C GLU A 258 -9.56 2.45 -27.42
N ARG A 259 -10.41 3.47 -27.60
CA ARG A 259 -11.82 3.24 -27.95
C ARG A 259 -11.94 2.56 -29.31
N ASP A 260 -11.13 3.01 -30.24
CA ASP A 260 -11.17 2.57 -31.63
C ASP A 260 -10.60 1.13 -31.78
N ASP A 261 -9.79 0.63 -30.84
CA ASP A 261 -9.43 -0.80 -30.73
C ASP A 261 -10.68 -1.68 -30.52
N ILE A 262 -11.60 -1.23 -29.65
CA ILE A 262 -12.85 -1.94 -29.35
C ILE A 262 -13.78 -1.87 -30.56
N VAL A 263 -13.89 -0.70 -31.22
CA VAL A 263 -14.67 -0.54 -32.46
C VAL A 263 -14.09 -1.42 -33.59
N ALA A 264 -12.77 -1.48 -33.73
CA ALA A 264 -12.07 -2.37 -34.66
C ALA A 264 -12.41 -3.83 -34.41
N THR A 265 -12.41 -4.26 -33.14
CA THR A 265 -12.77 -5.64 -32.77
C THR A 265 -14.22 -5.97 -33.14
N ILE A 266 -15.15 -5.03 -32.99
CA ILE A 266 -16.54 -5.20 -33.43
C ILE A 266 -16.60 -5.38 -34.97
N PHE A 267 -15.88 -4.57 -35.76
CA PHE A 267 -15.81 -4.80 -37.21
C PHE A 267 -15.15 -6.14 -37.58
N ASP A 268 -14.15 -6.58 -36.83
CA ASP A 268 -13.44 -7.85 -37.07
C ASP A 268 -14.29 -9.08 -36.74
N LEU A 269 -15.09 -9.01 -35.66
CA LEU A 269 -16.09 -10.01 -35.31
C LEU A 269 -17.23 -10.04 -36.34
N ALA A 270 -17.58 -8.89 -36.94
CA ALA A 270 -18.56 -8.82 -38.02
C ALA A 270 -18.03 -9.50 -39.30
N ILE A 271 -16.81 -9.15 -39.75
CA ILE A 271 -16.17 -9.76 -40.93
C ILE A 271 -15.98 -11.28 -40.74
N ARG A 272 -15.59 -11.73 -39.53
CA ARG A 272 -15.53 -13.17 -39.16
C ARG A 272 -16.92 -13.83 -38.98
N ARG A 273 -18.01 -13.09 -39.16
CA ARG A 273 -19.41 -13.53 -39.02
C ARG A 273 -19.73 -14.13 -37.63
N TYR A 274 -19.18 -13.57 -36.56
CA TYR A 274 -19.65 -13.83 -35.18
C TYR A 274 -20.80 -12.90 -34.80
N ILE A 275 -20.85 -11.71 -35.42
CA ILE A 275 -21.93 -10.73 -35.28
C ILE A 275 -22.32 -10.17 -36.65
N ARG A 276 -23.45 -9.45 -36.71
CA ARG A 276 -23.94 -8.70 -37.87
C ARG A 276 -24.39 -7.32 -37.41
N LEU A 277 -24.13 -6.30 -38.22
CA LEU A 277 -24.43 -4.91 -37.90
C LEU A 277 -25.68 -4.44 -38.67
N GLU A 278 -26.66 -3.87 -37.98
CA GLU A 278 -27.93 -3.39 -38.56
C GLU A 278 -28.15 -1.90 -38.29
N GLU A 279 -28.67 -1.16 -39.28
CA GLU A 279 -29.19 0.20 -39.11
C GLU A 279 -30.70 0.18 -38.86
N ILE A 280 -31.14 0.61 -37.68
CA ILE A 280 -32.56 0.73 -37.30
C ILE A 280 -33.04 2.17 -37.55
N LYS A 281 -34.18 2.34 -38.21
CA LYS A 281 -34.88 3.63 -38.31
C LYS A 281 -36.07 3.70 -37.33
N THR A 282 -35.99 4.57 -36.34
CA THR A 282 -37.14 4.91 -35.47
C THR A 282 -37.87 6.10 -36.06
N VAL A 283 -39.01 5.84 -36.72
CA VAL A 283 -39.84 6.89 -37.35
C VAL A 283 -40.50 7.78 -36.28
N ARG A 284 -40.45 9.10 -36.47
CA ARG A 284 -40.95 10.10 -35.50
C ARG A 284 -41.83 11.15 -36.19
N LYS A 285 -43.03 11.41 -35.63
CA LYS A 285 -44.06 12.26 -36.28
C LYS A 285 -43.79 13.78 -36.23
N LEU A 286 -42.99 14.27 -35.29
CA LEU A 286 -42.85 15.71 -34.97
C LEU A 286 -41.39 16.19 -34.85
N ILE A 287 -40.43 15.28 -34.98
CA ILE A 287 -38.99 15.49 -34.80
C ILE A 287 -38.31 14.59 -35.85
N PRO A 288 -37.16 14.97 -36.45
CA PRO A 288 -36.43 14.09 -37.38
C PRO A 288 -36.26 12.66 -36.88
N ASP A 289 -36.39 11.71 -37.80
CA ASP A 289 -36.32 10.27 -37.53
C ASP A 289 -35.00 9.89 -36.85
N ALA A 290 -35.08 9.15 -35.73
CA ALA A 290 -33.89 8.71 -35.03
C ALA A 290 -33.31 7.45 -35.68
N LYS A 291 -32.12 7.58 -36.25
CA LYS A 291 -31.26 6.45 -36.58
C LYS A 291 -30.62 5.89 -35.31
N ASP A 292 -30.69 4.59 -35.14
CA ASP A 292 -29.95 3.83 -34.12
C ASP A 292 -29.35 2.59 -34.80
N GLN A 293 -28.47 1.87 -34.13
CA GLN A 293 -27.85 0.65 -34.67
C GLN A 293 -28.02 -0.52 -33.73
N LYS A 294 -28.08 -1.72 -34.32
CA LYS A 294 -28.13 -2.99 -33.63
C LYS A 294 -26.88 -3.80 -33.95
N ILE A 295 -26.40 -4.52 -32.95
CA ILE A 295 -25.47 -5.63 -33.11
C ILE A 295 -26.29 -6.91 -32.87
N VAL A 296 -26.22 -7.85 -33.82
CA VAL A 296 -26.87 -9.16 -33.73
C VAL A 296 -25.79 -10.22 -33.60
N LYS A 297 -25.90 -11.12 -32.63
CA LYS A 297 -25.04 -12.30 -32.48
C LYS A 297 -25.41 -13.36 -33.52
N LEU A 298 -24.41 -13.90 -34.22
CA LEU A 298 -24.56 -14.95 -35.23
C LEU A 298 -23.96 -16.30 -34.78
N LYS A 299 -23.06 -16.27 -33.79
CA LYS A 299 -22.34 -17.44 -33.28
C LYS A 299 -22.07 -17.29 -31.79
N ASP A 300 -22.00 -18.41 -31.09
CA ASP A 300 -21.48 -18.48 -29.73
C ASP A 300 -19.95 -18.38 -29.66
N LEU A 301 -19.42 -18.39 -28.44
CA LEU A 301 -17.99 -18.32 -28.17
C LEU A 301 -17.31 -19.65 -28.54
N ASP A 302 -16.21 -19.57 -29.28
CA ASP A 302 -15.39 -20.74 -29.64
C ASP A 302 -13.90 -20.52 -29.32
N GLU A 303 -13.06 -21.50 -29.66
CA GLU A 303 -11.61 -21.45 -29.45
C GLU A 303 -10.88 -20.44 -30.35
N LYS A 304 -11.53 -19.94 -31.42
CA LYS A 304 -10.94 -18.99 -32.39
C LYS A 304 -11.02 -17.55 -31.89
N LEU A 305 -11.86 -17.27 -30.89
CA LEU A 305 -11.88 -15.99 -30.20
C LEU A 305 -10.78 -15.92 -29.14
N ASN A 306 -10.04 -14.80 -29.08
CA ASN A 306 -9.08 -14.57 -27.97
C ASN A 306 -9.83 -14.25 -26.65
N ASP A 307 -9.11 -14.21 -25.53
CA ASP A 307 -9.73 -14.04 -24.20
C ASP A 307 -10.42 -12.66 -24.06
N PHE A 308 -9.86 -11.62 -24.68
CA PHE A 308 -10.44 -10.27 -24.80
C PHE A 308 -11.75 -10.24 -25.61
N GLU A 309 -11.78 -10.89 -26.78
CA GLU A 309 -12.96 -11.01 -27.64
C GLU A 309 -14.08 -11.78 -26.92
N LYS A 310 -13.73 -12.79 -26.12
CA LYS A 310 -14.69 -13.51 -25.26
C LYS A 310 -15.26 -12.62 -24.15
N VAL A 311 -14.47 -11.70 -23.57
CA VAL A 311 -15.00 -10.70 -22.60
C VAL A 311 -15.90 -9.69 -23.32
N LEU A 312 -15.49 -9.16 -24.47
CA LEU A 312 -16.27 -8.20 -25.26
C LEU A 312 -17.62 -8.78 -25.69
N MET A 313 -17.63 -9.99 -26.28
CA MET A 313 -18.87 -10.67 -26.69
C MET A 313 -19.81 -10.91 -25.51
N ARG A 314 -19.29 -11.35 -24.35
CA ARG A 314 -20.10 -11.52 -23.12
C ARG A 314 -20.68 -10.21 -22.61
N ARG A 315 -20.03 -9.08 -22.84
CA ARG A 315 -20.57 -7.76 -22.46
C ARG A 315 -21.61 -7.23 -23.45
N LEU A 316 -21.40 -7.44 -24.76
CA LEU A 316 -22.35 -7.00 -25.77
C LEU A 316 -23.69 -7.74 -25.63
N PHE A 317 -23.66 -9.04 -25.30
CA PHE A 317 -24.84 -9.91 -25.29
C PHE A 317 -25.25 -10.40 -23.90
N VAL A 318 -25.30 -9.48 -22.92
CA VAL A 318 -25.71 -9.79 -21.52
C VAL A 318 -27.19 -10.19 -21.41
N SER A 319 -28.06 -9.56 -22.19
CA SER A 319 -29.53 -9.69 -22.09
C SER A 319 -30.18 -10.36 -23.30
N GLY A 320 -29.42 -11.16 -24.05
CA GLY A 320 -29.85 -11.83 -25.28
C GLY A 320 -28.94 -11.53 -26.48
N ASP A 321 -29.27 -12.12 -27.64
CA ASP A 321 -28.47 -12.08 -28.88
C ASP A 321 -28.52 -10.76 -29.66
N GLU A 322 -29.21 -9.73 -29.15
CA GLU A 322 -29.31 -8.42 -29.79
C GLU A 322 -29.05 -7.27 -28.80
N VAL A 323 -28.24 -6.30 -29.20
CA VAL A 323 -27.96 -5.08 -28.41
C VAL A 323 -27.98 -3.83 -29.28
N LYS A 324 -28.49 -2.72 -28.74
CA LYS A 324 -28.48 -1.41 -29.43
C LYS A 324 -27.25 -0.62 -29.06
N THR A 325 -26.61 0.05 -30.02
CA THR A 325 -25.42 0.88 -29.74
C THR A 325 -25.77 2.00 -28.76
N SER A 326 -26.97 2.59 -28.87
CA SER A 326 -27.49 3.58 -27.92
C SER A 326 -27.54 3.13 -26.46
N SER A 327 -27.77 1.84 -26.17
CA SER A 327 -27.86 1.34 -24.79
C SER A 327 -26.51 1.15 -24.11
N LEU A 328 -25.42 1.02 -24.87
CA LEU A 328 -24.07 0.81 -24.31
C LEU A 328 -23.57 2.03 -23.49
N LYS A 329 -24.10 3.22 -23.76
CA LYS A 329 -23.60 4.53 -23.27
C LYS A 329 -23.43 4.70 -21.76
N LYS A 330 -24.16 3.95 -20.94
CA LYS A 330 -24.13 4.12 -19.47
C LYS A 330 -23.09 3.24 -18.78
N ASP A 331 -22.98 1.98 -19.19
CA ASP A 331 -22.29 0.96 -18.38
C ASP A 331 -20.98 0.46 -19.03
N PHE A 332 -20.59 1.02 -20.18
CA PHE A 332 -19.40 0.60 -20.89
C PHE A 332 -18.09 1.06 -20.23
N TYR A 333 -18.07 2.16 -19.45
CA TYR A 333 -16.84 2.64 -18.82
C TYR A 333 -16.21 1.61 -17.86
N VAL A 334 -17.01 1.04 -16.95
CA VAL A 334 -16.56 -0.03 -16.03
C VAL A 334 -16.10 -1.29 -16.81
N THR A 335 -16.62 -1.47 -18.03
CA THR A 335 -16.16 -2.53 -18.94
C THR A 335 -14.81 -2.19 -19.57
N PHE A 336 -14.57 -0.92 -19.91
CA PHE A 336 -13.33 -0.48 -20.56
C PHE A 336 -12.09 -0.83 -19.74
N GLU A 337 -12.17 -0.66 -18.41
CA GLU A 337 -11.06 -1.00 -17.50
C GLU A 337 -10.77 -2.51 -17.46
N SER A 338 -11.80 -3.35 -17.34
CA SER A 338 -11.65 -4.82 -17.38
C SER A 338 -11.20 -5.35 -18.75
N LEU A 339 -11.61 -4.68 -19.84
CA LEU A 339 -11.12 -4.96 -21.20
C LEU A 339 -9.65 -4.54 -21.38
N GLU A 340 -9.23 -3.41 -20.81
CA GLU A 340 -7.82 -2.97 -20.80
C GLU A 340 -6.94 -3.94 -20.00
N GLU A 341 -7.41 -4.41 -18.85
CA GLU A 341 -6.69 -5.39 -18.03
C GLU A 341 -6.57 -6.75 -18.72
N GLU A 342 -7.64 -7.29 -19.30
CA GLU A 342 -7.59 -8.58 -20.00
C GLU A 342 -6.76 -8.48 -21.29
N MET A 343 -6.81 -7.35 -22.01
CA MET A 343 -5.93 -7.09 -23.16
C MET A 343 -4.45 -7.11 -22.73
N PHE A 344 -4.05 -6.33 -21.72
CA PHE A 344 -2.65 -6.34 -21.27
C PHE A 344 -2.22 -7.68 -20.65
N LYS A 345 -3.14 -8.43 -20.05
CA LYS A 345 -2.92 -9.79 -19.56
C LYS A 345 -2.60 -10.75 -20.72
N ASP A 346 -3.32 -10.70 -21.83
CA ASP A 346 -3.01 -11.49 -23.03
C ASP A 346 -1.73 -11.01 -23.74
N LEU A 347 -1.49 -9.70 -23.85
CA LEU A 347 -0.25 -9.14 -24.42
C LEU A 347 1.01 -9.48 -23.59
N VAL A 348 0.88 -9.64 -22.27
CA VAL A 348 1.97 -10.13 -21.38
C VAL A 348 2.11 -11.65 -21.51
N LYS A 349 1.00 -12.41 -21.56
CA LYS A 349 0.97 -13.87 -21.79
C LYS A 349 1.60 -14.27 -23.14
N LYS A 350 1.42 -13.45 -24.17
CA LYS A 350 2.09 -13.56 -25.49
C LYS A 350 3.54 -13.04 -25.50
N GLY A 351 4.01 -12.45 -24.40
CA GLY A 351 5.37 -11.94 -24.27
C GLY A 351 5.67 -10.66 -25.06
N TYR A 352 4.66 -9.89 -25.47
CA TYR A 352 4.84 -8.59 -26.15
C TYR A 352 5.12 -7.46 -25.15
N TYR A 353 4.58 -7.56 -23.93
CA TYR A 353 4.84 -6.63 -22.82
C TYR A 353 5.41 -7.36 -21.61
N VAL A 354 6.26 -6.68 -20.83
CA VAL A 354 6.80 -7.20 -19.56
C VAL A 354 5.78 -7.05 -18.42
N LYS A 355 5.04 -5.92 -18.42
CA LYS A 355 3.99 -5.55 -17.45
C LYS A 355 2.98 -4.62 -18.13
N ASN A 356 1.78 -4.48 -17.55
CA ASN A 356 0.81 -3.47 -17.97
C ASN A 356 1.42 -2.04 -17.81
N PRO A 357 1.47 -1.20 -18.87
CA PRO A 357 2.02 0.15 -18.81
C PRO A 357 1.30 1.09 -17.85
N LYS A 358 -0.02 0.95 -17.67
CA LYS A 358 -0.84 1.71 -16.72
C LYS A 358 -0.35 1.49 -15.29
N ASN A 359 -0.19 0.23 -14.90
CA ASN A 359 0.23 -0.15 -13.54
C ASN A 359 1.70 0.23 -13.30
N GLN A 360 2.56 0.14 -14.33
CA GLN A 360 3.94 0.63 -14.25
C GLN A 360 4.00 2.16 -14.08
N ARG A 361 3.16 2.93 -14.80
CA ARG A 361 3.03 4.38 -14.66
C ARG A 361 2.51 4.78 -13.28
N ALA A 362 1.47 4.11 -12.78
CA ALA A 362 0.92 4.35 -11.46
C ALA A 362 1.96 4.13 -10.35
N LEU A 363 2.70 3.01 -10.38
CA LEU A 363 3.78 2.74 -9.43
C LEU A 363 4.87 3.82 -9.47
N LEU A 364 5.34 4.22 -10.66
CA LEU A 364 6.34 5.28 -10.79
C LEU A 364 5.83 6.65 -10.34
N ALA A 365 4.54 6.94 -10.51
CA ALA A 365 3.91 8.17 -10.00
C ALA A 365 3.80 8.17 -8.48
N VAL A 366 3.42 7.05 -7.85
CA VAL A 366 3.37 6.90 -6.38
C VAL A 366 4.76 7.02 -5.78
N LEU A 367 5.78 6.34 -6.35
CA LEU A 367 7.18 6.51 -5.96
C LEU A 367 7.65 7.96 -6.14
N GLY A 368 7.23 8.64 -7.22
CA GLY A 368 7.52 10.05 -7.47
C GLY A 368 6.88 11.00 -6.45
N MET A 369 5.64 10.76 -6.03
CA MET A 369 4.97 11.54 -4.98
C MET A 369 5.60 11.32 -3.60
N MET A 370 5.97 10.09 -3.25
CA MET A 370 6.74 9.82 -2.01
C MET A 370 8.13 10.48 -2.04
N ALA A 371 8.77 10.53 -3.21
CA ALA A 371 10.02 11.27 -3.38
C ALA A 371 9.82 12.78 -3.18
N LEU A 372 8.74 13.39 -3.70
CA LEU A 372 8.42 14.80 -3.41
C LEU A 372 8.16 15.04 -1.91
N PHE A 373 7.34 14.20 -1.26
CA PHE A 373 7.01 14.32 0.16
C PHE A 373 8.23 14.23 1.08
N THR A 374 9.28 13.52 0.63
CA THR A 374 10.56 13.38 1.35
C THR A 374 11.65 14.35 0.86
N GLY A 375 11.29 15.37 0.06
CA GLY A 375 12.21 16.40 -0.43
C GLY A 375 13.15 15.96 -1.57
N ASN A 376 13.00 14.73 -2.08
CA ASN A 376 13.83 14.14 -3.12
C ASN A 376 13.38 14.56 -4.54
N ILE A 377 13.43 15.87 -4.82
CA ILE A 377 12.85 16.50 -6.02
C ILE A 377 13.46 15.93 -7.32
N ILE A 378 14.78 15.71 -7.37
CA ILE A 378 15.45 15.21 -8.59
C ILE A 378 15.01 13.78 -8.90
N LEU A 379 14.88 12.94 -7.86
CA LEU A 379 14.37 11.58 -7.99
C LEU A 379 12.93 11.58 -8.51
N ALA A 380 12.06 12.43 -7.96
CA ALA A 380 10.67 12.58 -8.40
C ALA A 380 10.58 12.94 -9.89
N ILE A 381 11.35 13.94 -10.34
CA ILE A 381 11.39 14.37 -11.75
C ILE A 381 11.80 13.20 -12.67
N VAL A 382 12.83 12.43 -12.29
CA VAL A 382 13.27 11.26 -13.07
C VAL A 382 12.24 10.14 -13.06
N LEU A 383 11.55 9.89 -11.95
CA LEU A 383 10.48 8.87 -11.87
C LEU A 383 9.26 9.24 -12.73
N PHE A 384 8.79 10.50 -12.70
CA PHE A 384 7.71 10.96 -13.58
C PHE A 384 8.12 10.96 -15.07
N TRP A 385 9.37 11.31 -15.38
CA TRP A 385 9.90 11.22 -16.74
C TRP A 385 9.98 9.76 -17.23
N LEU A 386 10.45 8.84 -16.37
CA LEU A 386 10.44 7.41 -16.65
C LEU A 386 9.02 6.87 -16.84
N GLY A 387 8.03 7.30 -16.04
CA GLY A 387 6.62 6.94 -16.25
C GLY A 387 6.11 7.35 -17.64
N LYS A 388 6.46 8.55 -18.11
CA LYS A 388 6.11 9.02 -19.47
C LYS A 388 6.92 8.33 -20.59
N LYS A 389 8.06 7.70 -20.30
CA LYS A 389 8.98 7.13 -21.31
C LYS A 389 9.05 5.60 -21.34
N LEU A 390 8.73 4.92 -20.25
CA LEU A 390 8.70 3.46 -20.16
C LEU A 390 7.36 2.96 -20.69
N ILE A 391 7.43 2.32 -21.86
CA ILE A 391 6.29 1.65 -22.50
C ILE A 391 6.17 0.20 -22.01
N GLY A 392 7.23 -0.42 -21.48
CA GLY A 392 7.18 -1.79 -20.95
C GLY A 392 7.15 -2.91 -22.01
N ARG A 393 7.24 -2.57 -23.30
CA ARG A 393 7.30 -3.53 -24.42
C ARG A 393 8.57 -4.40 -24.37
N THR A 394 8.48 -5.64 -24.86
CA THR A 394 9.63 -6.56 -25.00
C THR A 394 10.32 -6.41 -26.36
N LYS A 395 11.45 -7.11 -26.55
CA LYS A 395 12.09 -7.26 -27.86
C LYS A 395 11.14 -7.87 -28.92
N LEU A 396 10.25 -8.78 -28.53
CA LEU A 396 9.28 -9.41 -29.41
C LEU A 396 8.16 -8.41 -29.77
N GLY A 397 7.63 -7.70 -28.78
CA GLY A 397 6.62 -6.68 -29.02
C GLY A 397 7.15 -5.52 -29.87
N ASP A 398 8.41 -5.11 -29.72
CA ASP A 398 9.06 -4.11 -30.61
C ASP A 398 9.28 -4.62 -32.05
N GLU A 399 9.31 -5.93 -32.27
CA GLU A 399 9.40 -6.55 -33.61
C GLU A 399 8.01 -6.64 -34.27
N VAL A 400 6.96 -6.89 -33.47
CA VAL A 400 5.55 -6.82 -33.91
C VAL A 400 5.12 -5.38 -34.19
N ASP A 401 5.50 -4.41 -33.35
CA ASP A 401 5.36 -2.95 -33.55
C ASP A 401 5.88 -2.51 -34.92
N PHE A 402 7.07 -2.99 -35.31
CA PHE A 402 7.67 -2.69 -36.62
C PHE A 402 6.90 -3.30 -37.80
N ARG A 403 6.26 -4.47 -37.62
CA ARG A 403 5.36 -5.06 -38.64
C ARG A 403 4.05 -4.29 -38.75
N ILE A 404 3.52 -3.78 -37.62
CA ILE A 404 2.34 -2.91 -37.57
C ILE A 404 2.64 -1.58 -38.28
N ASP A 405 3.80 -0.96 -38.05
CA ASP A 405 4.27 0.21 -38.80
C ASP A 405 4.30 -0.03 -40.32
N GLY A 406 4.72 -1.22 -40.77
CA GLY A 406 4.67 -1.62 -42.17
C GLY A 406 3.25 -1.65 -42.76
N LEU A 407 2.26 -2.05 -41.97
CA LEU A 407 0.84 -1.97 -42.34
C LEU A 407 0.32 -0.52 -42.29
N LYS A 408 0.75 0.29 -41.31
CA LYS A 408 0.42 1.72 -41.22
C LYS A 408 0.90 2.47 -42.48
N LEU A 409 2.06 2.09 -43.05
CA LEU A 409 2.51 2.59 -44.34
C LEU A 409 1.61 2.19 -45.51
N PHE A 410 1.08 0.96 -45.55
CA PHE A 410 0.11 0.56 -46.57
C PHE A 410 -1.20 1.34 -46.46
N LEU A 411 -1.80 1.37 -45.25
CA LEU A 411 -3.06 2.07 -44.98
C LEU A 411 -2.94 3.57 -45.31
N LYS A 412 -1.79 4.18 -45.02
CA LYS A 412 -1.46 5.57 -45.35
C LYS A 412 -1.16 5.79 -46.84
N GLY A 413 -0.62 4.80 -47.55
CA GLY A 413 -0.15 4.88 -48.96
C GLY A 413 -1.02 4.16 -49.99
N MET A 414 -2.26 3.82 -49.60
CA MET A 414 -3.18 2.99 -50.40
C MET A 414 -3.47 3.56 -51.81
N ASP A 415 -3.33 4.87 -52.00
CA ASP A 415 -3.51 5.62 -53.27
C ASP A 415 -2.60 5.20 -54.44
N ARG A 416 -1.68 4.24 -54.25
CA ARG A 416 -0.60 3.95 -55.21
C ARG A 416 -0.73 2.64 -56.00
N ASN A 417 -1.59 1.71 -55.60
CA ASN A 417 -1.59 0.33 -56.12
C ASN A 417 -3.00 -0.26 -56.36
N TYR A 418 -3.93 0.55 -56.92
CA TYR A 418 -5.34 0.19 -57.09
C TYR A 418 -5.58 -1.18 -57.75
N LYS A 419 -4.78 -1.57 -58.76
CA LYS A 419 -5.01 -2.81 -59.51
C LYS A 419 -4.88 -4.06 -58.64
N TRP A 420 -3.79 -4.19 -57.89
CA TRP A 420 -3.58 -5.29 -56.95
C TRP A 420 -4.65 -5.31 -55.84
N GLN A 421 -5.06 -4.13 -55.36
CA GLN A 421 -6.07 -3.99 -54.31
C GLN A 421 -7.47 -4.43 -54.78
N ALA A 422 -7.81 -4.17 -56.05
CA ALA A 422 -9.04 -4.67 -56.67
C ALA A 422 -8.98 -6.19 -56.89
N GLU A 423 -7.86 -6.72 -57.39
CA GLU A 423 -7.64 -8.16 -57.60
C GLU A 423 -7.67 -8.96 -56.28
N LYS A 424 -7.14 -8.41 -55.18
CA LYS A 424 -7.17 -9.00 -53.82
C LYS A 424 -8.17 -8.33 -52.87
N PHE A 425 -9.34 -7.92 -53.35
CA PHE A 425 -10.31 -7.18 -52.52
C PHE A 425 -10.69 -7.86 -51.19
N TYR A 426 -10.68 -9.19 -51.09
CA TYR A 426 -10.96 -9.89 -49.82
C TYR A 426 -9.89 -9.63 -48.73
N THR A 427 -8.61 -9.54 -49.11
CA THR A 427 -7.53 -9.13 -48.20
C THR A 427 -7.71 -7.67 -47.77
N VAL A 428 -8.21 -6.81 -48.66
CA VAL A 428 -8.52 -5.40 -48.36
C VAL A 428 -9.75 -5.29 -47.43
N GLU A 429 -10.78 -6.12 -47.59
CA GLU A 429 -11.91 -6.19 -46.65
C GLU A 429 -11.44 -6.55 -45.23
N GLN A 430 -10.52 -7.50 -45.09
CA GLN A 430 -9.92 -7.87 -43.79
C GLN A 430 -9.07 -6.75 -43.15
N MET A 431 -8.73 -5.69 -43.89
CA MET A 431 -7.98 -4.53 -43.36
C MET A 431 -8.86 -3.44 -42.76
N ILE A 432 -10.19 -3.44 -42.98
CA ILE A 432 -11.11 -2.44 -42.40
C ILE A 432 -10.91 -2.30 -40.88
N PRO A 433 -10.84 -3.39 -40.07
CA PRO A 433 -10.60 -3.27 -38.63
C PRO A 433 -9.26 -2.63 -38.27
N TYR A 434 -8.18 -3.00 -38.95
CA TYR A 434 -6.85 -2.43 -38.69
C TYR A 434 -6.77 -0.96 -39.12
N ALA A 435 -7.54 -0.56 -40.13
CA ALA A 435 -7.70 0.85 -40.47
C ALA A 435 -8.41 1.65 -39.36
N VAL A 436 -9.30 1.02 -38.59
CA VAL A 436 -9.91 1.63 -37.39
C VAL A 436 -8.87 1.75 -36.26
N SER A 437 -8.30 0.65 -35.78
CA SER A 437 -7.41 0.68 -34.60
C SER A 437 -6.09 1.44 -34.82
N LEU A 438 -5.65 1.59 -36.08
CA LEU A 438 -4.44 2.34 -36.44
C LEU A 438 -4.74 3.76 -36.94
N GLY A 439 -5.99 4.25 -36.84
CA GLY A 439 -6.36 5.64 -37.09
C GLY A 439 -6.35 6.10 -38.55
N TYR A 440 -6.49 5.18 -39.52
CA TYR A 440 -6.48 5.48 -40.96
C TYR A 440 -7.82 5.29 -41.68
N ILE A 441 -8.89 4.98 -40.93
CA ILE A 441 -10.17 4.50 -41.45
C ILE A 441 -10.81 5.42 -42.50
N GLU A 442 -10.81 6.75 -42.30
CA GLU A 442 -11.46 7.67 -43.24
C GLU A 442 -10.78 7.65 -44.62
N LYS A 443 -9.44 7.68 -44.65
CA LYS A 443 -8.68 7.55 -45.90
C LYS A 443 -8.90 6.17 -46.51
N PHE A 444 -8.83 5.11 -45.71
CA PHE A 444 -8.99 3.73 -46.16
C PHE A 444 -10.37 3.49 -46.81
N MET A 445 -11.45 3.93 -46.16
CA MET A 445 -12.82 3.81 -46.68
C MET A 445 -13.05 4.68 -47.92
N GLY A 446 -12.43 5.86 -47.99
CA GLY A 446 -12.42 6.69 -49.20
C GLY A 446 -11.78 6.00 -50.40
N GLN A 447 -10.63 5.33 -50.20
CA GLN A 447 -9.97 4.55 -51.25
C GLN A 447 -10.75 3.27 -51.62
N MET A 448 -11.30 2.55 -50.64
CA MET A 448 -12.20 1.42 -50.91
C MET A 448 -13.40 1.82 -51.77
N LYS A 449 -14.00 2.99 -51.53
CA LYS A 449 -15.14 3.49 -52.32
C LYS A 449 -14.78 3.73 -53.78
N ILE A 450 -13.52 4.08 -54.08
CA ILE A 450 -13.01 4.20 -55.46
C ILE A 450 -12.79 2.81 -56.07
N LEU A 451 -12.22 1.88 -55.31
CA LEU A 451 -11.95 0.50 -55.75
C LEU A 451 -13.22 -0.31 -56.05
N LYS A 452 -14.27 -0.14 -55.24
CA LYS A 452 -15.50 -0.94 -55.32
C LYS A 452 -16.72 -0.14 -54.84
N PRO A 453 -17.26 0.77 -55.68
CA PRO A 453 -18.41 1.61 -55.31
C PRO A 453 -19.62 0.81 -54.79
N ASP A 454 -19.92 -0.32 -55.45
CA ASP A 454 -21.08 -1.18 -55.19
C ASP A 454 -20.81 -2.26 -54.12
N TYR A 455 -19.89 -2.00 -53.19
CA TYR A 455 -19.55 -2.93 -52.12
C TYR A 455 -20.69 -3.07 -51.10
N ASN A 456 -21.31 -4.25 -51.09
CA ASN A 456 -22.36 -4.64 -50.16
C ASN A 456 -21.89 -5.82 -49.28
N PRO A 457 -21.47 -5.58 -48.01
CA PRO A 457 -20.88 -6.63 -47.17
C PRO A 457 -21.93 -7.55 -46.52
N THR A 458 -21.71 -8.86 -46.57
CA THR A 458 -22.62 -9.86 -45.94
C THR A 458 -22.75 -9.75 -44.41
N TRP A 459 -21.89 -8.97 -43.76
CA TRP A 459 -21.87 -8.72 -42.32
C TRP A 459 -22.53 -7.39 -41.90
N TYR A 460 -23.02 -6.62 -42.88
CA TYR A 460 -23.73 -5.35 -42.67
C TYR A 460 -25.13 -5.39 -43.29
N SER A 461 -26.10 -4.68 -42.70
CA SER A 461 -27.45 -4.53 -43.23
C SER A 461 -27.97 -3.11 -42.98
N GLY A 462 -28.27 -2.36 -44.05
CA GLY A 462 -28.65 -0.95 -43.96
C GLY A 462 -29.80 -0.57 -44.90
N TYR A 463 -30.62 0.36 -44.45
CA TYR A 463 -31.87 0.77 -45.11
C TYR A 463 -31.68 1.59 -46.41
N LEU A 464 -30.49 2.20 -46.61
CA LEU A 464 -30.24 3.19 -47.68
C LEU A 464 -29.21 2.74 -48.75
N GLY A 465 -28.97 1.44 -48.88
CA GLY A 465 -28.29 0.86 -50.05
C GLY A 465 -26.79 1.16 -50.25
N SER A 466 -26.17 2.07 -49.49
CA SER A 466 -24.73 2.36 -49.58
C SER A 466 -24.01 2.17 -48.24
N PHE A 467 -23.25 1.08 -48.14
CA PHE A 467 -22.43 0.74 -46.97
C PHE A 467 -21.51 1.89 -46.53
N TYR A 468 -20.85 2.57 -47.48
CA TYR A 468 -19.93 3.68 -47.18
C TYR A 468 -20.58 4.85 -46.44
N GLY A 469 -21.88 5.11 -46.68
CA GLY A 469 -22.62 6.15 -45.98
C GLY A 469 -22.94 5.76 -44.54
N SER A 470 -23.49 4.56 -44.34
CA SER A 470 -23.89 4.10 -43.00
C SER A 470 -22.71 3.69 -42.12
N TYR A 471 -21.58 3.26 -42.71
CA TYR A 471 -20.34 2.94 -41.99
C TYR A 471 -19.89 4.10 -41.08
N ALA A 472 -19.82 5.32 -41.61
CA ALA A 472 -19.36 6.50 -40.87
C ALA A 472 -20.29 6.80 -39.68
N GLY A 473 -21.60 6.61 -39.87
CA GLY A 473 -22.60 6.69 -38.80
C GLY A 473 -22.42 5.62 -37.72
N PHE A 474 -21.98 4.40 -38.08
CA PHE A 474 -21.70 3.34 -37.10
C PHE A 474 -20.44 3.63 -36.28
N TYR A 475 -19.35 4.01 -36.97
CA TYR A 475 -18.09 4.37 -36.31
C TYR A 475 -18.29 5.50 -35.29
N SER A 476 -18.95 6.59 -35.69
CA SER A 476 -19.27 7.72 -34.81
C SER A 476 -20.17 7.33 -33.63
N SER A 477 -21.24 6.58 -33.90
CA SER A 477 -22.16 6.10 -32.86
C SER A 477 -21.45 5.24 -31.80
N MET A 478 -20.62 4.27 -32.25
CA MET A 478 -19.89 3.37 -31.35
C MET A 478 -18.81 4.11 -30.54
N SER A 479 -17.98 4.94 -31.18
CA SER A 479 -16.92 5.71 -30.48
C SER A 479 -17.51 6.74 -29.50
N SER A 480 -18.72 7.25 -29.77
CA SER A 480 -19.50 8.07 -28.81
C SER A 480 -20.11 7.27 -27.64
N SER A 481 -20.12 5.93 -27.71
CA SER A 481 -20.77 5.05 -26.73
C SER A 481 -19.79 4.33 -25.81
N VAL A 482 -18.53 4.19 -26.23
CA VAL A 482 -17.41 3.71 -25.42
C VAL A 482 -16.78 4.89 -24.68
N THR A 483 -17.10 5.10 -23.40
CA THR A 483 -16.59 6.20 -22.57
C THR A 483 -15.56 5.73 -21.54
N THR A 484 -14.71 6.65 -21.03
CA THR A 484 -13.42 6.30 -20.39
C THR A 484 -13.09 7.10 -19.11
N SER A 485 -14.07 7.56 -18.33
CA SER A 485 -13.82 8.38 -17.12
C SER A 485 -15.01 8.48 -16.15
N ALA A 486 -14.72 8.47 -14.84
CA ALA A 486 -15.63 8.89 -13.76
C ALA A 486 -14.99 10.02 -12.91
N SER A 487 -15.77 10.59 -11.98
CA SER A 487 -15.42 11.71 -11.09
C SER A 487 -15.04 11.26 -9.67
N SER A 488 -14.27 12.09 -8.93
CA SER A 488 -13.68 11.72 -7.63
C SER A 488 -13.49 12.91 -6.66
N SER A 489 -13.46 12.62 -5.35
CA SER A 489 -13.11 13.53 -4.24
C SER A 489 -12.54 12.75 -3.04
N SER A 490 -11.84 13.41 -2.10
CA SER A 490 -11.06 12.75 -1.03
C SER A 490 -10.77 13.64 0.22
N SER A 491 -10.37 13.04 1.35
CA SER A 491 -9.96 13.70 2.62
C SER A 491 -9.15 12.76 3.56
N GLY A 492 -8.52 13.27 4.66
CA GLY A 492 -7.74 12.50 5.67
C GLY A 492 -7.11 13.36 6.82
N SER A 493 -6.52 12.75 7.88
CA SER A 493 -5.96 13.40 9.13
C SER A 493 -4.92 12.55 9.94
N SER A 494 -4.27 13.11 11.01
CA SER A 494 -3.30 12.49 12.00
C SER A 494 -3.11 13.38 13.28
N GLY A 495 -2.34 13.13 14.38
CA GLY A 495 -1.54 12.00 14.95
C GLY A 495 -0.54 12.42 16.11
N GLY A 496 -0.22 11.57 17.12
CA GLY A 496 0.74 11.80 18.26
C GLY A 496 0.64 10.70 19.37
N SER A 497 1.33 10.61 20.56
CA SER A 497 2.52 11.26 21.21
C SER A 497 2.98 10.42 22.48
N SER A 498 4.06 10.75 23.25
CA SER A 498 4.60 9.91 24.39
C SER A 498 5.60 10.57 25.42
N GLY A 499 5.85 9.98 26.62
CA GLY A 499 6.90 10.36 27.63
C GLY A 499 7.02 9.41 28.88
N GLY A 500 8.06 9.54 29.76
CA GLY A 500 8.31 8.61 30.91
C GLY A 500 9.41 8.96 31.95
N GLY A 501 9.74 8.02 32.88
CA GLY A 501 10.61 8.20 34.08
C GLY A 501 11.10 6.88 34.75
N GLY A 502 11.89 6.94 35.85
CA GLY A 502 12.70 5.81 36.38
C GLY A 502 12.57 5.47 37.89
N GLY A 503 12.50 4.18 38.24
CA GLY A 503 12.07 3.65 39.56
C GLY A 503 10.58 3.28 39.55
N GLY A 504 10.13 2.31 40.38
CA GLY A 504 8.80 1.67 40.31
C GLY A 504 7.70 2.59 39.77
N GLY A 505 7.07 2.25 38.64
CA GLY A 505 6.48 3.23 37.71
C GLY A 505 4.97 3.37 37.81
N GLY A 506 4.41 3.28 39.01
CA GLY A 506 2.95 3.31 39.21
C GLY A 506 2.22 2.08 38.65
N GLY A 507 0.97 2.27 38.23
CA GLY A 507 0.09 1.19 37.79
C GLY A 507 -1.31 1.70 37.43
N GLY A 508 -2.33 0.85 37.54
CA GLY A 508 -3.74 1.23 37.34
C GLY A 508 -4.64 0.02 37.14
N SER A 509 -5.93 0.22 36.86
CA SER A 509 -6.86 -0.85 36.43
C SER A 509 -7.09 -0.82 34.93
N TRP A 510 -7.50 -1.95 34.34
CA TRP A 510 -7.95 -2.05 32.95
C TRP A 510 -9.39 -2.57 32.84
#